data_AF-A0A178BWZ9-F1
#
_entry.id   AF-A0A178BWZ9-F1
#
_cell.length_a   1.000
_cell.length_b   1.000
_cell.length_c   1.000
_cell.angle_alpha   90.00
_cell.angle_beta   90.00
_cell.angle_gamma   90.00
#
_symmetry.space_group_name_H-M   'P 1'
#
loop_
_entity.id
_entity.type
_entity.pdbx_description
1 polymer ?
#
loop_
_entity_poly.entity_id
_entity_poly.type
_entity_poly.pdbx_seq_one_letter_code
_entity_poly.pdbx_strand_id
1 'polypeptide(L)'
;MFGHSPKPLTGPFTLAFGTGSTWRKEDPETLNTGLVDMVKEALLAGYRHLDTAELYNTEREVGEAIKQSGVPVSEIYITGKVFTMSDIKGAFDRTLHRLGVGYIDLYLLHHPYFGNTNADLQAAWVELEAIFDSGKVGAIGVSNFTEAHIETILETARIRPACNQIELSPYLQRTELREYHKKHDIQTFAFSPLSPIVRATPGPLDTRDCGGDNFDGEGSDAGPPAGFE
;
A
#
# COMPACT_ATOMS: atom_id res chain seq x y z
N MET A 1 19.25 20.68 -9.98
CA MET A 1 18.72 19.55 -9.19
C MET A 1 17.25 19.87 -8.94
N PHE A 2 16.32 19.18 -9.61
CA PHE A 2 14.90 19.33 -9.29
C PHE A 2 14.67 18.58 -7.98
N GLY A 3 14.67 19.31 -6.87
CA GLY A 3 14.52 18.76 -5.53
C GLY A 3 13.07 18.32 -5.31
N HIS A 4 12.82 17.02 -5.40
CA HIS A 4 11.57 16.46 -4.92
C HIS A 4 11.59 16.55 -3.39
N SER A 5 10.66 17.30 -2.81
CA SER A 5 10.56 17.38 -1.35
C SER A 5 9.91 16.10 -0.83
N PRO A 6 10.47 15.43 0.20
CA PRO A 6 9.84 14.25 0.78
C PRO A 6 8.41 14.56 1.22
N LYS A 7 7.47 13.74 0.76
CA LYS A 7 6.06 13.84 1.15
C LYS A 7 5.86 13.09 2.47
N PRO A 8 5.02 13.59 3.39
CA PRO A 8 4.70 12.85 4.61
C PRO A 8 3.96 11.56 4.27
N LEU A 9 4.16 10.52 5.10
CA LEU A 9 3.41 9.26 5.02
C LEU A 9 1.91 9.41 5.28
N THR A 10 1.50 10.54 5.84
CA THR A 10 0.12 10.86 6.26
C THR A 10 -0.44 12.06 5.49
N GLY A 11 -1.77 12.25 5.53
CA GLY A 11 -2.43 13.45 4.98
C GLY A 11 -3.24 13.13 3.72
N PRO A 12 -3.11 13.89 2.62
CA PRO A 12 -3.91 13.65 1.41
C PRO A 12 -3.61 12.30 0.74
N PHE A 13 -2.57 11.58 1.19
CA PHE A 13 -2.12 10.29 0.68
C PHE A 13 -2.64 9.10 1.50
N THR A 14 -3.62 9.31 2.39
CA THR A 14 -4.08 8.27 3.32
C THR A 14 -4.66 7.04 2.62
N LEU A 15 -5.33 7.21 1.47
CA LEU A 15 -5.92 6.11 0.70
C LEU A 15 -5.13 5.86 -0.59
N ALA A 16 -4.63 4.63 -0.74
CA ALA A 16 -3.89 4.21 -1.92
C ALA A 16 -4.78 3.46 -2.93
N PHE A 17 -4.56 3.69 -4.22
CA PHE A 17 -5.07 2.83 -5.28
C PHE A 17 -4.03 1.74 -5.59
N GLY A 18 -4.35 0.49 -5.25
CA GLY A 18 -3.45 -0.65 -5.44
C GLY A 18 -3.56 -1.27 -6.82
N THR A 19 -2.42 -1.56 -7.46
CA THR A 19 -2.32 -2.20 -8.78
C THR A 19 -1.81 -3.65 -8.71
N GLY A 20 -1.88 -4.26 -7.53
CA GLY A 20 -1.61 -5.67 -7.30
C GLY A 20 -2.89 -6.53 -7.26
N SER A 21 -2.80 -7.70 -6.62
CA SER A 21 -3.91 -8.66 -6.47
C SER A 21 -4.59 -8.98 -7.81
N THR A 22 -5.78 -8.43 -8.06
CA THR A 22 -6.58 -8.61 -9.29
C THR A 22 -5.80 -8.26 -10.56
N TRP A 23 -4.90 -7.30 -10.47
CA TRP A 23 -4.21 -6.72 -11.62
C TRP A 23 -2.83 -7.31 -11.88
N ARG A 24 -2.33 -8.17 -10.99
CA ARG A 24 -1.03 -8.83 -11.15
C ARG A 24 -1.03 -9.64 -12.45
N LYS A 25 0.06 -9.54 -13.20
CA LYS A 25 0.27 -10.30 -14.44
C LYS A 25 1.63 -10.99 -14.45
N GLU A 26 1.77 -12.00 -15.30
CA GLU A 26 3.03 -12.75 -15.44
C GLU A 26 4.05 -12.00 -16.30
N ASP A 27 3.62 -11.43 -17.42
CA ASP A 27 4.48 -10.70 -18.34
C ASP A 27 4.52 -9.19 -18.00
N PRO A 28 5.67 -8.64 -17.58
CA PRO A 28 5.84 -7.20 -17.37
C PRO A 28 5.74 -6.38 -18.65
N GLU A 29 5.97 -6.97 -19.82
CA GLU A 29 6.09 -6.21 -21.07
C GLU A 29 4.75 -5.94 -21.76
N THR A 30 3.78 -6.84 -21.61
CA THR A 30 2.43 -6.66 -22.16
C THR A 30 1.63 -5.64 -21.36
N LEU A 31 1.31 -4.49 -21.96
CA LEU A 31 0.52 -3.44 -21.30
C LEU A 31 -0.97 -3.81 -21.20
N ASN A 32 -1.54 -3.72 -20.00
CA ASN A 32 -2.98 -3.83 -19.76
C ASN A 32 -3.63 -2.44 -19.82
N THR A 33 -4.22 -2.09 -20.95
CA THR A 33 -4.86 -0.78 -21.16
C THR A 33 -6.05 -0.54 -20.22
N GLY A 34 -6.77 -1.59 -19.83
CA GLY A 34 -7.86 -1.47 -18.86
C GLY A 34 -7.37 -1.03 -17.48
N LEU A 35 -6.19 -1.52 -17.04
CA LEU A 35 -5.56 -1.05 -15.81
C LEU A 35 -5.07 0.41 -15.95
N VAL A 36 -4.49 0.78 -17.09
CA VAL A 36 -4.09 2.17 -17.37
C VAL A 36 -5.27 3.10 -17.19
N ASP A 37 -6.42 2.78 -17.81
CA ASP A 37 -7.64 3.58 -17.70
C ASP A 37 -8.15 3.64 -16.25
N MET A 38 -8.17 2.52 -15.52
CA MET A 38 -8.59 2.51 -14.12
C MET A 38 -7.72 3.38 -13.22
N VAL A 39 -6.40 3.33 -13.37
CA VAL A 39 -5.47 4.18 -12.58
C VAL A 39 -5.62 5.65 -12.96
N LYS A 40 -5.80 5.95 -14.25
CA LYS A 40 -6.04 7.31 -14.75
C LYS A 40 -7.32 7.89 -14.16
N GLU A 41 -8.42 7.15 -14.22
CA GLU A 41 -9.70 7.57 -13.64
C GLU A 41 -9.60 7.76 -12.12
N ALA A 42 -8.86 6.90 -11.41
CA ALA A 42 -8.61 7.09 -9.98
C ALA A 42 -7.91 8.43 -9.70
N LEU A 43 -6.88 8.77 -10.47
CA LEU A 43 -6.18 10.06 -10.36
C LEU A 43 -7.11 11.25 -10.67
N LEU A 44 -7.94 11.15 -11.70
CA LEU A 44 -8.92 12.19 -12.06
C LEU A 44 -10.01 12.34 -10.99
N ALA A 45 -10.41 11.25 -10.34
CA ALA A 45 -11.36 11.24 -9.23
C ALA A 45 -10.78 11.79 -7.91
N GLY A 46 -9.47 12.08 -7.86
CA GLY A 46 -8.81 12.69 -6.71
C GLY A 46 -7.90 11.76 -5.90
N TYR A 47 -7.71 10.49 -6.29
CA TYR A 47 -6.64 9.70 -5.67
C TYR A 47 -5.29 10.36 -5.92
N ARG A 48 -4.46 10.36 -4.89
CA ARG A 48 -3.10 10.91 -4.94
C ARG A 48 -2.05 9.95 -4.40
N HIS A 49 -2.42 8.70 -4.14
CA HIS A 49 -1.49 7.67 -3.70
C HIS A 49 -1.69 6.41 -4.53
N LEU A 50 -0.63 5.94 -5.19
CA LEU A 50 -0.62 4.73 -6.00
C LEU A 50 0.31 3.69 -5.37
N ASP A 51 -0.17 2.46 -5.23
CA ASP A 51 0.59 1.34 -4.70
C ASP A 51 0.83 0.30 -5.80
N THR A 52 2.11 0.03 -6.09
CA THR A 52 2.55 -1.00 -7.03
C THR A 52 3.70 -1.82 -6.44
N ALA A 53 4.21 -2.81 -7.17
CA ALA A 53 5.34 -3.63 -6.77
C ALA A 53 5.97 -4.28 -8.00
N GLU A 54 7.26 -4.60 -7.91
CA GLU A 54 7.99 -5.36 -8.92
C GLU A 54 7.26 -6.67 -9.26
N LEU A 55 6.80 -7.41 -8.24
CA LEU A 55 6.09 -8.68 -8.40
C LEU A 55 4.74 -8.55 -9.13
N TYR A 56 4.11 -7.38 -9.09
CA TYR A 56 2.81 -7.18 -9.73
C TYR A 56 2.95 -7.07 -11.24
N ASN A 57 4.13 -6.68 -11.71
CA ASN A 57 4.44 -6.39 -13.10
C ASN A 57 3.61 -5.22 -13.69
N THR A 58 2.95 -4.40 -12.87
CA THR A 58 2.02 -3.34 -13.31
C THR A 58 2.61 -1.92 -13.31
N GLU A 59 3.92 -1.80 -13.09
CA GLU A 59 4.62 -0.51 -12.99
C GLU A 59 4.50 0.33 -14.28
N ARG A 60 4.47 -0.32 -15.45
CA ARG A 60 4.32 0.36 -16.75
C ARG A 60 2.93 0.98 -16.91
N GLU A 61 1.90 0.28 -16.47
CA GLU A 61 0.53 0.79 -16.50
C GLU A 61 0.36 2.01 -15.58
N VAL A 62 0.98 1.97 -14.39
CA VAL A 62 1.00 3.10 -13.47
C VAL A 62 1.69 4.31 -14.12
N GLY A 63 2.86 4.11 -14.72
CA GLY A 63 3.60 5.18 -15.40
C GLY A 63 2.83 5.81 -16.55
N GLU A 64 2.22 4.98 -17.40
CA GLU A 64 1.40 5.46 -18.52
C GLU A 64 0.14 6.19 -18.03
N ALA A 65 -0.52 5.70 -16.98
CA ALA A 65 -1.68 6.35 -16.39
C ALA A 65 -1.35 7.73 -15.78
N ILE A 66 -0.20 7.85 -15.08
CA ILE A 66 0.28 9.14 -14.56
C ILE A 66 0.43 10.13 -15.72
N LYS A 67 1.13 9.72 -16.79
CA LYS A 67 1.34 10.55 -17.98
C LYS A 67 0.04 10.96 -18.65
N GLN A 68 -0.89 10.04 -18.84
CA GLN A 68 -2.18 10.30 -19.50
C GLN A 68 -3.13 11.13 -18.64
N SER A 69 -3.06 11.03 -17.32
CA SER A 69 -3.94 11.77 -16.41
C SER A 69 -3.69 13.28 -16.44
N GLY A 70 -2.47 13.71 -16.80
CA GLY A 70 -2.05 15.10 -16.70
C GLY A 70 -1.86 15.62 -15.27
N VAL A 71 -2.09 14.79 -14.24
CA VAL A 71 -1.84 15.15 -12.84
C VAL A 71 -0.32 15.26 -12.62
N PRO A 72 0.19 16.37 -12.06
CA PRO A 72 1.62 16.51 -11.81
C PRO A 72 2.13 15.37 -10.92
N VAL A 73 3.20 14.69 -11.34
CA VAL A 73 3.81 13.60 -10.54
C VAL A 73 4.26 14.06 -9.14
N SER A 74 4.56 15.36 -8.98
CA SER A 74 4.84 15.98 -7.68
C SER A 74 3.66 15.98 -6.71
N GLU A 75 2.43 15.80 -7.20
CA GLU A 75 1.23 15.67 -6.38
C GLU A 75 0.87 14.21 -6.07
N ILE A 76 1.55 13.24 -6.68
CA ILE A 76 1.25 11.82 -6.54
C ILE A 76 2.27 11.19 -5.60
N TYR A 77 1.79 10.47 -4.59
CA TYR A 77 2.57 9.63 -3.71
C TYR A 77 2.68 8.22 -4.32
N ILE A 78 3.89 7.82 -4.71
CA ILE A 78 4.12 6.52 -5.34
C ILE A 78 4.75 5.58 -4.32
N THR A 79 4.12 4.43 -4.11
CA THR A 79 4.66 3.32 -3.33
C THR A 79 5.08 2.18 -4.26
N GLY A 80 6.34 1.79 -4.19
CA GLY A 80 6.90 0.63 -4.90
C GLY A 80 7.43 -0.42 -3.91
N LYS A 81 7.63 -1.64 -4.38
CA LYS A 81 8.17 -2.74 -3.56
C LYS A 81 9.11 -3.61 -4.38
N VAL A 82 10.26 -3.92 -3.81
CA VAL A 82 11.19 -4.91 -4.36
C VAL A 82 10.79 -6.31 -3.93
N PHE A 83 10.84 -7.25 -4.85
CA PHE A 83 10.70 -8.69 -4.60
C PHE A 83 12.00 -9.44 -4.93
N THR A 84 12.77 -8.93 -5.88
CA THR A 84 14.06 -9.50 -6.28
C THR A 84 15.09 -9.37 -5.17
N MET A 85 15.86 -10.45 -4.99
CA MET A 85 16.83 -10.59 -3.92
C MET A 85 18.27 -10.29 -4.29
N SER A 86 18.67 -10.76 -5.47
CA SER A 86 20.06 -10.78 -5.88
C SER A 86 20.58 -9.44 -6.39
N ASP A 87 19.67 -8.49 -6.66
CA ASP A 87 19.97 -7.20 -7.27
C ASP A 87 18.86 -6.19 -6.90
N ILE A 88 18.82 -5.76 -5.63
CA ILE A 88 17.79 -4.85 -5.13
C ILE A 88 17.95 -3.47 -5.77
N LYS A 89 19.20 -2.97 -5.90
CA LYS A 89 19.47 -1.68 -6.56
C LYS A 89 19.06 -1.67 -8.03
N GLY A 90 19.40 -2.70 -8.80
CA GLY A 90 18.97 -2.78 -10.18
C GLY A 90 17.46 -3.01 -10.31
N ALA A 91 16.82 -3.71 -9.37
CA ALA A 91 15.36 -3.80 -9.32
C ALA A 91 14.72 -2.42 -9.12
N PHE A 92 15.25 -1.59 -8.22
CA PHE A 92 14.80 -0.22 -8.04
C PHE A 92 14.96 0.64 -9.30
N ASP A 93 16.11 0.58 -9.97
CA ASP A 93 16.32 1.30 -11.23
C ASP A 93 15.36 0.83 -12.34
N ARG A 94 15.05 -0.47 -12.41
CA ARG A 94 14.03 -1.01 -13.32
C ARG A 94 12.63 -0.51 -12.96
N THR A 95 12.26 -0.46 -11.68
CA THR A 95 10.99 0.10 -11.23
C THR A 95 10.85 1.57 -11.66
N LEU A 96 11.88 2.40 -11.43
CA LEU A 96 11.90 3.80 -11.87
C LEU A 96 11.72 3.92 -13.40
N HIS A 97 12.44 3.09 -14.15
CA HIS A 97 12.35 3.06 -15.60
C HIS A 97 10.95 2.68 -16.10
N ARG A 98 10.34 1.63 -15.54
CA ARG A 98 9.00 1.16 -15.92
C ARG A 98 7.92 2.18 -15.57
N LEU A 99 8.02 2.83 -14.41
CA LEU A 99 7.14 3.92 -14.01
C LEU A 99 7.36 5.19 -14.85
N GLY A 100 8.54 5.35 -15.46
CA GLY A 100 8.93 6.57 -16.17
C GLY A 100 9.10 7.77 -15.24
N VAL A 101 9.52 7.55 -13.98
CA VAL A 101 9.71 8.59 -12.96
C VAL A 101 11.16 8.62 -12.46
N GLY A 102 11.60 9.78 -11.96
CA GLY A 102 12.93 9.94 -11.37
C GLY A 102 13.00 9.71 -9.86
N TYR A 103 11.85 9.50 -9.22
CA TYR A 103 11.72 9.44 -7.77
C TYR A 103 10.50 8.61 -7.35
N ILE A 104 10.60 7.91 -6.21
CA ILE A 104 9.51 7.15 -5.56
C ILE A 104 9.33 7.65 -4.13
N ASP A 105 8.11 7.89 -3.68
CA ASP A 105 7.87 8.41 -2.33
C ASP A 105 8.16 7.36 -1.24
N LEU A 106 7.79 6.10 -1.48
CA LEU A 106 7.99 4.99 -0.55
C LEU A 106 8.45 3.72 -1.27
N TYR A 107 9.55 3.10 -0.81
CA TYR A 107 10.03 1.83 -1.35
C TYR A 107 10.15 0.75 -0.27
N LEU A 108 9.58 -0.42 -0.51
CA LEU A 108 9.44 -1.48 0.51
C LEU A 108 10.17 -2.77 0.13
N LEU A 109 10.71 -3.48 1.13
CA LEU A 109 10.89 -4.94 1.01
C LEU A 109 9.51 -5.60 1.01
N HIS A 110 9.15 -6.33 -0.04
CA HIS A 110 7.79 -6.85 -0.21
C HIS A 110 7.43 -8.00 0.75
N HIS A 111 8.43 -8.72 1.27
CA HIS A 111 8.27 -9.83 2.22
C HIS A 111 9.54 -9.96 3.08
N PRO A 112 9.55 -10.74 4.17
CA PRO A 112 10.76 -10.89 5.01
C PRO A 112 11.72 -11.97 4.51
N TYR A 113 11.32 -12.79 3.55
CA TYR A 113 12.10 -13.92 3.04
C TYR A 113 13.20 -13.49 2.06
N PHE A 114 14.01 -12.52 2.50
CA PHE A 114 15.11 -11.94 1.74
C PHE A 114 16.40 -12.81 1.80
N GLY A 115 16.23 -14.13 1.86
CA GLY A 115 17.28 -15.12 2.07
C GLY A 115 16.88 -16.20 3.07
N ASN A 116 17.86 -16.99 3.53
CA ASN A 116 17.63 -18.08 4.49
C ASN A 116 18.05 -17.71 5.92
N THR A 117 18.69 -16.55 6.11
CA THR A 117 19.32 -16.15 7.37
C THR A 117 18.98 -14.70 7.76
N ASN A 118 19.16 -14.38 9.03
CA ASN A 118 19.07 -13.00 9.53
C ASN A 118 20.05 -12.06 8.82
N ALA A 119 21.25 -12.54 8.50
CA ALA A 119 22.27 -11.77 7.80
C ALA A 119 21.83 -11.38 6.37
N ASP A 120 21.12 -12.27 5.67
CA ASP A 120 20.59 -11.95 4.33
C ASP A 120 19.53 -10.84 4.41
N LEU A 121 18.64 -10.91 5.41
CA LEU A 121 17.63 -9.88 5.63
C LEU A 121 18.26 -8.52 5.98
N GLN A 122 19.28 -8.52 6.84
CA GLN A 122 20.04 -7.31 7.19
C GLN A 122 20.78 -6.74 5.97
N ALA A 123 21.38 -7.59 5.14
CA ALA A 123 22.03 -7.16 3.90
C ALA A 123 21.04 -6.53 2.91
N ALA A 124 19.84 -7.10 2.78
CA ALA A 124 18.78 -6.51 1.96
C ALA A 124 18.33 -5.13 2.48
N TRP A 125 18.25 -4.97 3.81
CA TRP A 125 17.95 -3.67 4.40
C TRP A 125 19.03 -2.63 4.11
N VAL A 126 20.32 -3.01 4.21
CA VAL A 126 21.45 -2.14 3.85
C VAL A 126 21.38 -1.67 2.39
N GLU A 127 20.89 -2.50 1.47
CA GLU A 127 20.67 -2.06 0.08
C GLU A 127 19.56 -1.02 -0.05
N LEU A 128 18.47 -1.15 0.71
CA LEU A 128 17.41 -0.14 0.79
C LEU A 128 17.89 1.17 1.40
N GLU A 129 18.72 1.11 2.43
CA GLU A 129 19.36 2.30 3.01
C GLU A 129 20.25 3.01 1.98
N ALA A 130 20.99 2.25 1.16
CA ALA A 130 21.79 2.83 0.08
C ALA A 130 20.91 3.44 -1.03
N ILE A 131 19.72 2.88 -1.30
CA ILE A 131 18.74 3.49 -2.21
C ILE A 131 18.21 4.80 -1.61
N PHE A 132 17.94 4.84 -0.31
CA PHE A 132 17.56 6.06 0.40
C PHE A 132 18.64 7.14 0.28
N ASP A 133 19.89 6.80 0.53
CA ASP A 133 21.02 7.74 0.43
C ASP A 133 21.22 8.29 -0.99
N SER A 134 20.73 7.60 -2.02
CA SER A 134 20.77 8.10 -3.40
C SER A 134 19.89 9.34 -3.64
N GLY A 135 18.95 9.63 -2.73
CA GLY A 135 17.99 10.74 -2.85
C GLY A 135 16.87 10.50 -3.87
N LYS A 136 16.79 9.30 -4.46
CA LYS A 136 15.72 8.92 -5.41
C LYS A 136 14.50 8.31 -4.73
N VAL A 137 14.52 8.13 -3.40
CA VAL A 137 13.37 7.66 -2.62
C VAL A 137 13.15 8.54 -1.39
N GLY A 138 11.90 8.78 -1.02
CA GLY A 138 11.52 9.63 0.12
C GLY A 138 11.55 8.93 1.46
N ALA A 139 11.15 7.66 1.49
CA ALA A 139 11.14 6.81 2.65
C ALA A 139 11.31 5.34 2.26
N ILE A 140 11.87 4.55 3.16
CA ILE A 140 12.00 3.11 3.01
C ILE A 140 11.25 2.38 4.12
N GLY A 141 10.72 1.20 3.79
CA GLY A 141 9.92 0.42 4.73
C GLY A 141 9.87 -1.05 4.36
N VAL A 142 8.94 -1.76 4.97
CA VAL A 142 8.77 -3.20 4.79
C VAL A 142 7.31 -3.57 4.55
N SER A 143 7.07 -4.80 4.10
CA SER A 143 5.73 -5.35 3.91
C SER A 143 5.69 -6.82 4.33
N ASN A 144 4.66 -7.21 5.06
CA ASN A 144 4.46 -8.56 5.61
C ASN A 144 5.49 -8.96 6.69
N PHE A 145 6.07 -7.99 7.40
CA PHE A 145 7.05 -8.28 8.45
C PHE A 145 6.36 -8.54 9.78
N THR A 146 6.93 -9.46 10.56
CA THR A 146 6.57 -9.68 11.97
C THR A 146 7.47 -8.82 12.85
N GLU A 147 7.16 -8.75 14.14
CA GLU A 147 8.03 -8.11 15.15
C GLU A 147 9.46 -8.66 15.08
N ALA A 148 9.63 -9.99 15.07
CA ALA A 148 10.95 -10.61 15.01
C ALA A 148 11.75 -10.21 13.76
N HIS A 149 11.09 -10.10 12.59
CA HIS A 149 11.77 -9.65 11.37
C HIS A 149 12.20 -8.18 11.46
N ILE A 150 11.38 -7.33 12.07
CA ILE A 150 11.72 -5.91 12.27
C ILE A 150 12.87 -5.78 13.26
N GLU A 151 12.84 -6.51 14.39
CA GLU A 151 13.95 -6.52 15.36
C GLU A 151 15.26 -6.96 14.72
N THR A 152 15.26 -8.01 13.90
CA THR A 152 16.45 -8.43 13.13
C THR A 152 17.01 -7.30 12.27
N ILE A 153 16.16 -6.50 11.62
CA ILE A 153 16.60 -5.33 10.86
C ILE A 153 17.17 -4.26 11.79
N LEU A 154 16.47 -3.95 12.89
CA LEU A 154 16.83 -2.89 13.83
C LEU A 154 18.16 -3.11 14.55
N GLU A 155 18.64 -4.35 14.64
CA GLU A 155 19.98 -4.67 15.17
C GLU A 155 21.11 -3.97 14.40
N THR A 156 20.94 -3.76 13.08
CA THR A 156 21.98 -3.20 12.20
C THR A 156 21.54 -1.94 11.45
N ALA A 157 20.25 -1.63 11.43
CA ALA A 157 19.70 -0.52 10.67
C ALA A 157 20.18 0.85 11.17
N ARG A 158 20.67 1.66 10.24
CA ARG A 158 20.87 3.11 10.44
C ARG A 158 19.57 3.88 10.25
N ILE A 159 18.74 3.44 9.30
CA ILE A 159 17.45 4.03 8.98
C ILE A 159 16.38 3.05 9.43
N ARG A 160 15.50 3.48 10.33
CA ARG A 160 14.36 2.68 10.77
C ARG A 160 13.34 2.51 9.63
N PRO A 161 12.70 1.35 9.46
CA PRO A 161 11.57 1.20 8.55
C PRO A 161 10.48 2.21 8.88
N ALA A 162 10.14 3.08 7.92
CA ALA A 162 9.15 4.14 8.15
C ALA A 162 7.71 3.58 8.20
N CYS A 163 7.49 2.42 7.58
CA CYS A 163 6.21 1.72 7.63
C CYS A 163 6.38 0.20 7.54
N ASN A 164 5.31 -0.51 7.92
CA ASN A 164 5.09 -1.91 7.59
C ASN A 164 3.70 -2.08 6.97
N GLN A 165 3.66 -2.51 5.71
CA GLN A 165 2.43 -2.77 4.98
C GLN A 165 1.98 -4.23 5.18
N ILE A 166 0.84 -4.45 5.84
CA ILE A 166 0.36 -5.77 6.28
C ILE A 166 -1.10 -6.02 5.87
N GLU A 167 -1.50 -7.29 5.81
CA GLU A 167 -2.92 -7.64 5.69
C GLU A 167 -3.63 -7.25 6.97
N LEU A 168 -4.66 -6.41 6.84
CA LEU A 168 -5.38 -5.86 7.97
C LEU A 168 -6.85 -5.67 7.60
N SER A 169 -7.74 -6.26 8.39
CA SER A 169 -9.19 -6.09 8.25
C SER A 169 -9.88 -6.31 9.60
N PRO A 170 -11.21 -6.04 9.73
CA PRO A 170 -11.97 -6.40 10.93
C PRO A 170 -11.79 -7.86 11.39
N TYR A 171 -11.59 -8.80 10.45
CA TYR A 171 -11.37 -10.22 10.75
C TYR A 171 -9.89 -10.58 11.03
N LEU A 172 -8.97 -9.67 10.72
CA LEU A 172 -7.53 -9.87 10.92
C LEU A 172 -6.90 -8.55 11.40
N GLN A 173 -7.05 -8.26 12.69
CA GLN A 173 -6.78 -6.92 13.25
C GLN A 173 -5.32 -6.66 13.60
N ARG A 174 -4.50 -7.71 13.72
CA ARG A 174 -3.05 -7.63 14.00
C ARG A 174 -2.72 -6.71 15.19
N THR A 175 -3.50 -6.80 16.27
CA THR A 175 -3.47 -5.84 17.39
C THR A 175 -2.08 -5.69 17.99
N GLU A 176 -1.42 -6.79 18.34
CA GLU A 176 -0.10 -6.79 18.97
C GLU A 176 0.95 -6.16 18.04
N LEU A 177 0.93 -6.54 16.76
CA LEU A 177 1.86 -6.00 15.76
C LEU A 177 1.63 -4.50 15.52
N ARG A 178 0.38 -4.02 15.57
CA ARG A 178 0.06 -2.59 15.44
C ARG A 178 0.48 -1.77 16.67
N GLU A 179 0.35 -2.32 17.87
CA GLU A 179 0.88 -1.68 19.08
C GLU A 179 2.41 -1.63 19.06
N TYR A 180 3.06 -2.70 18.59
CA TYR A 180 4.50 -2.71 18.34
C TYR A 180 4.89 -1.61 17.34
N HIS A 181 4.23 -1.54 16.18
CA HIS A 181 4.46 -0.50 15.18
C HIS A 181 4.35 0.91 15.78
N LYS A 182 3.29 1.18 16.54
CA LYS A 182 3.07 2.48 17.21
C LYS A 182 4.17 2.81 18.20
N LYS A 183 4.59 1.84 19.04
CA LYS A 183 5.67 2.03 20.02
C LYS A 183 7.01 2.32 19.35
N HIS A 184 7.22 1.81 18.14
CA HIS A 184 8.47 1.93 17.38
C HIS A 184 8.42 3.02 16.30
N ASP A 185 7.39 3.87 16.26
CA ASP A 185 7.22 4.92 15.24
C ASP A 185 7.27 4.38 13.79
N ILE A 186 6.62 3.23 13.59
CA ILE A 186 6.46 2.57 12.29
C ILE A 186 5.00 2.75 11.87
N GLN A 187 4.73 3.36 10.72
CA GLN A 187 3.37 3.51 10.23
C GLN A 187 2.83 2.16 9.74
N THR A 188 1.61 1.79 10.17
CA THR A 188 0.92 0.62 9.60
C THR A 188 0.21 1.03 8.31
N PHE A 189 0.47 0.31 7.22
CA PHE A 189 -0.30 0.39 5.99
C PHE A 189 -1.11 -0.90 5.83
N ALA A 190 -2.37 -0.79 5.43
CA ALA A 190 -3.28 -1.92 5.32
C ALA A 190 -3.50 -2.32 3.86
N PHE A 191 -3.30 -3.59 3.53
CA PHE A 191 -3.83 -4.17 2.29
C PHE A 191 -4.95 -5.18 2.58
N SER A 192 -5.75 -5.45 1.55
CA SER A 192 -6.98 -6.26 1.64
C SER A 192 -7.95 -5.87 2.78
N PRO A 193 -8.20 -4.57 3.05
CA PRO A 193 -9.11 -4.17 4.13
C PRO A 193 -10.55 -4.65 3.93
N LEU A 194 -10.94 -4.91 2.67
CA LEU A 194 -12.27 -5.39 2.28
C LEU A 194 -12.39 -6.92 2.26
N SER A 195 -11.35 -7.68 2.66
CA SER A 195 -11.39 -9.15 2.73
C SER A 195 -12.69 -9.70 3.36
N PRO A 196 -13.22 -9.14 4.47
CA PRO A 196 -14.47 -9.59 5.08
C PRO A 196 -15.70 -9.60 4.18
N ILE A 197 -15.77 -8.74 3.16
CA ILE A 197 -16.94 -8.61 2.27
C ILE A 197 -16.70 -9.13 0.85
N VAL A 198 -15.44 -9.33 0.44
CA VAL A 198 -15.13 -9.82 -0.92
C VAL A 198 -14.56 -11.24 -0.99
N ARG A 199 -14.09 -11.81 0.12
CA ARG A 199 -13.36 -13.09 0.14
C ARG A 199 -13.71 -14.00 1.31
N ALA A 200 -13.80 -13.45 2.53
CA ALA A 200 -13.90 -14.23 3.75
C ALA A 200 -15.37 -14.54 4.10
N THR A 201 -15.92 -15.57 3.47
CA THR A 201 -17.24 -16.13 3.74
C THR A 201 -17.14 -17.61 4.17
N PRO A 202 -17.94 -18.09 5.14
CA PRO A 202 -18.89 -17.35 5.96
C PRO A 202 -18.21 -16.47 7.02
N GLY A 203 -18.81 -15.34 7.40
CA GLY A 203 -18.32 -14.48 8.47
C GLY A 203 -19.40 -13.62 9.16
N PRO A 204 -19.07 -12.95 10.29
CA PRO A 204 -20.01 -12.09 11.03
C PRO A 204 -20.73 -10.99 10.23
N LEU A 205 -20.20 -10.58 9.07
CA LEU A 205 -20.82 -9.61 8.16
C LEU A 205 -21.77 -10.24 7.13
N ASP A 206 -21.83 -11.57 7.03
CA ASP A 206 -22.70 -12.28 6.07
C ASP A 206 -24.13 -12.46 6.59
N THR A 207 -24.32 -12.40 7.92
CA THR A 207 -25.64 -12.38 8.52
C THR A 207 -26.26 -10.99 8.32
N ARG A 208 -27.14 -10.87 7.32
CA ARG A 208 -28.02 -9.72 7.10
C ARG A 208 -29.08 -9.61 8.22
N ASP A 209 -28.63 -9.42 9.45
CA ASP A 209 -29.46 -8.83 10.50
C ASP A 209 -29.06 -7.36 10.68
N CYS A 210 -28.88 -6.67 9.55
CA CYS A 210 -29.08 -5.24 9.51
C CYS A 210 -30.58 -5.04 9.67
N GLY A 211 -31.04 -4.94 10.93
CA GLY A 211 -32.44 -4.84 11.33
C GLY A 211 -33.27 -4.12 10.27
N GLY A 212 -34.20 -4.87 9.69
CA GLY A 212 -35.07 -4.41 8.62
C GLY A 212 -36.03 -3.34 9.11
N ASP A 213 -35.54 -2.12 9.27
CA ASP A 213 -36.34 -0.95 8.96
C ASP A 213 -36.19 -0.76 7.46
N ASN A 214 -37.06 -1.45 6.71
CA ASN A 214 -37.28 -1.15 5.31
C ASN A 214 -37.44 0.37 5.18
N PHE A 215 -36.48 1.02 4.54
CA PHE A 215 -36.64 2.39 4.07
C PHE A 215 -37.54 2.37 2.82
N ASP A 216 -38.77 1.91 3.01
CA ASP A 216 -39.84 2.03 2.04
C ASP A 216 -40.27 3.49 2.13
N GLY A 217 -39.94 4.26 1.09
CA GLY A 217 -40.22 5.70 0.98
C GLY A 217 -41.71 6.05 0.90
N GLU A 218 -42.54 5.50 1.77
CA GLU A 218 -43.91 5.93 1.99
C GLU A 218 -44.03 6.51 3.40
N GLY A 219 -43.94 7.84 3.47
CA GLY A 219 -44.36 8.55 4.67
C GLY A 219 -45.83 8.30 4.93
N SER A 220 -46.16 7.77 6.11
CA SER A 220 -47.49 7.92 6.68
C SER A 220 -47.43 7.95 8.21
N ASP A 221 -47.44 9.19 8.70
CA ASP A 221 -48.23 9.70 9.82
C ASP A 221 -48.73 8.66 10.86
N ALA A 222 -48.06 8.61 12.01
CA ALA A 222 -48.60 8.02 13.23
C ALA A 222 -48.46 9.03 14.38
N GLY A 223 -49.60 9.58 14.79
CA GLY A 223 -49.77 10.64 15.78
C GLY A 223 -49.31 10.29 17.21
N PRO A 224 -49.41 11.27 18.13
CA PRO A 224 -48.74 11.18 19.42
C PRO A 224 -49.44 10.19 20.37
N PRO A 225 -48.69 9.43 21.18
CA PRO A 225 -49.28 8.53 22.16
C PRO A 225 -49.89 9.31 23.33
N ALA A 226 -51.14 8.97 23.65
CA ALA A 226 -51.88 9.42 24.80
C ALA A 226 -51.61 8.53 26.03
N GLY A 227 -51.58 9.15 27.22
CA GLY A 227 -51.97 8.51 28.48
C GLY A 227 -50.85 7.91 29.33
N PHE A 228 -50.47 8.65 30.37
CA PHE A 228 -49.89 8.09 31.60
C PHE A 228 -51.05 7.74 32.56
N GLU A 229 -51.07 6.48 33.03
CA GLU A 229 -51.54 6.09 34.36
C GLU A 229 -50.55 5.06 34.93
#